data_AF-A0A9E2P4S7-F1
#
_entry.id   AF-A0A9E2P4S7-F1
#
_cell.length_a   1.000
_cell.length_b   1.000
_cell.length_c   1.000
_cell.angle_alpha   90.00
_cell.angle_beta   90.00
_cell.angle_gamma   90.00
#
_symmetry.space_group_name_H-M   'P 1'
#
loop_
_entity.id
_entity.type
_entity.pdbx_description
1 polymer ?
#
loop_
_entity_poly.entity_id
_entity_poly.type
_entity_poly.pdbx_seq_one_letter_code
_entity_poly.pdbx_strand_id
1 'polypeptide(L)'
;MGNRGGRRLVIGAASVLMILFAGSPAAVIAEDDEAPVARVYVAAPPAPRGQTPGQAAAKSAGCVSCHSPVDAASMHASPAVVLGCVDCHGGDATATAPAGAGRESQEYSAIRDQAHVLPRYPGSWHFPRSANPERTYTLLNREAPEFIRFVNPGDYRVARQSCGSCHMELIEKAERSLMATGAMFFGGASYNNGILPYKNYIIGEAYTAEGEPARLLSPGTPPGTVTLDEQRRGALPVLYPIPTWQVVPPGDIFRVFERGGRNIATQFPEIGLPSPTGQIQRLEEPGRPDFRQSSRGPGTGLRIAVPVLNIHKTRLNDPYTWFMGTNDQPGDYRSSGCTACHVVYANDREPRHSLGYSQFGRDGETATADPTIPREESGHPIRHAFTRAIPTSQCMNCHMHQPNMFLNSYLGYTMWDYEADAPTMWPERQRYPTAEEIRAVLDRNPEGAAPRGNWADLDFLRAVNDLNPTLRDTPFADYHGHGW
;
A
#
# COMPACT_ATOMS: atom_id res chain seq x y z
N MET A 1 -50.19 -37.40 61.02
CA MET A 1 -51.25 -36.35 61.11
C MET A 1 -50.91 -35.24 60.12
N GLY A 2 -51.89 -34.43 59.70
CA GLY A 2 -51.67 -33.26 58.83
C GLY A 2 -51.66 -33.57 57.32
N ASN A 3 -52.77 -33.27 56.64
CA ASN A 3 -52.93 -33.39 55.18
C ASN A 3 -53.64 -32.13 54.65
N ARG A 4 -53.16 -31.55 53.54
CA ARG A 4 -53.79 -30.61 52.57
C ARG A 4 -52.64 -29.91 51.79
N GLY A 5 -52.62 -29.80 50.46
CA GLY A 5 -53.39 -30.37 49.35
C GLY A 5 -52.57 -30.14 48.05
N GLY A 6 -52.63 -30.96 46.99
CA GLY A 6 -53.69 -30.93 45.96
C GLY A 6 -53.83 -29.54 45.32
N ARG A 7 -53.58 -29.28 44.02
CA ARG A 7 -53.63 -30.08 42.77
C ARG A 7 -52.65 -29.42 41.74
N ARG A 8 -52.32 -29.92 40.51
CA ARG A 8 -52.80 -31.03 39.65
C ARG A 8 -51.72 -31.40 38.57
N LEU A 9 -51.98 -32.47 37.82
CA LEU A 9 -51.55 -32.79 36.43
C LEU A 9 -51.99 -31.71 35.39
N VAL A 10 -51.58 -31.67 34.11
CA VAL A 10 -50.83 -32.56 33.17
C VAL A 10 -49.80 -31.67 32.39
N ILE A 11 -49.03 -32.02 31.34
CA ILE A 11 -48.96 -33.03 30.24
C ILE A 11 -47.47 -33.50 30.17
N GLY A 12 -47.00 -34.63 29.60
CA GLY A 12 -47.62 -35.74 28.83
C GLY A 12 -46.80 -36.06 27.56
N ALA A 13 -45.84 -36.97 27.66
CA ALA A 13 -44.89 -37.51 26.66
C ALA A 13 -45.02 -37.13 25.15
N ALA A 14 -43.92 -36.60 24.59
CA ALA A 14 -43.53 -36.77 23.18
C ALA A 14 -42.01 -36.60 23.03
N SER A 15 -41.26 -37.71 22.91
CA SER A 15 -39.83 -37.70 22.57
C SER A 15 -39.64 -38.08 21.10
N VAL A 16 -38.55 -37.60 20.49
CA VAL A 16 -38.08 -37.99 19.14
C VAL A 16 -39.01 -37.59 17.97
N LEU A 17 -38.84 -36.38 17.43
CA LEU A 17 -38.44 -36.20 16.02
C LEU A 17 -38.02 -34.74 15.73
N MET A 18 -36.72 -34.43 15.80
CA MET A 18 -36.11 -33.39 14.95
C MET A 18 -34.59 -33.56 14.91
N ILE A 19 -34.13 -34.24 13.87
CA ILE A 19 -32.75 -34.24 13.36
C ILE A 19 -32.84 -33.62 11.95
N LEU A 20 -31.77 -32.97 11.49
CA LEU A 20 -31.69 -32.23 10.21
C LEU A 20 -32.51 -30.94 10.14
N PHE A 21 -32.07 -29.92 10.88
CA PHE A 21 -31.69 -28.63 10.27
C PHE A 21 -30.55 -27.99 11.07
N ALA A 22 -29.42 -28.69 11.12
CA ALA A 22 -28.13 -28.06 11.42
C ALA A 22 -27.74 -27.24 10.17
N GLY A 23 -28.38 -26.08 10.00
CA GLY A 23 -27.91 -25.09 9.05
C GLY A 23 -26.47 -24.75 9.42
N SER A 24 -25.55 -24.85 8.45
CA SER A 24 -24.16 -24.43 8.64
C SER A 24 -24.14 -23.04 9.27
N PRO A 25 -23.23 -22.74 10.21
CA PRO A 25 -22.95 -21.35 10.53
C PRO A 25 -22.44 -20.72 9.25
N ALA A 26 -23.31 -19.98 8.56
CA ALA A 26 -22.89 -19.10 7.48
C ALA A 26 -21.87 -18.16 8.10
N ALA A 27 -20.61 -18.30 7.68
CA ALA A 27 -19.60 -17.34 8.08
C ALA A 27 -20.09 -15.98 7.60
N VAL A 28 -20.39 -15.07 8.52
CA VAL A 28 -20.71 -13.69 8.19
C VAL A 28 -19.38 -13.02 7.82
N ILE A 29 -18.89 -13.38 6.63
CA ILE A 29 -17.89 -12.64 5.89
C ILE A 29 -18.53 -11.28 5.61
N ALA A 30 -17.82 -10.20 5.89
CA ALA A 30 -18.16 -8.90 5.35
C ALA A 30 -17.82 -8.94 3.85
N GLU A 31 -18.80 -9.31 3.03
CA GLU A 31 -18.65 -9.64 1.61
C GLU A 31 -18.62 -8.37 0.72
N ASP A 32 -17.81 -7.38 1.12
CA ASP A 32 -17.50 -6.17 0.36
C ASP A 32 -16.22 -6.32 -0.50
N ASP A 33 -15.55 -7.47 -0.40
CA ASP A 33 -14.23 -7.74 -0.97
C ASP A 33 -14.35 -8.50 -2.31
N GLU A 34 -13.72 -8.00 -3.39
CA GLU A 34 -13.88 -8.58 -4.74
C GLU A 34 -13.42 -10.04 -4.81
N ALA A 35 -14.27 -10.92 -5.34
CA ALA A 35 -13.96 -12.33 -5.56
C ALA A 35 -13.01 -12.53 -6.78
N PRO A 36 -11.96 -13.36 -6.67
CA PRO A 36 -10.99 -13.53 -7.74
C PRO A 36 -11.57 -14.26 -8.95
N VAL A 37 -11.38 -13.68 -10.14
CA VAL A 37 -11.65 -14.34 -11.41
C VAL A 37 -10.66 -15.48 -11.63
N ALA A 38 -11.17 -16.70 -11.78
CA ALA A 38 -10.35 -17.87 -12.10
C ALA A 38 -9.73 -17.75 -13.50
N ARG A 39 -8.40 -17.84 -13.60
CA ARG A 39 -7.64 -17.75 -14.85
C ARG A 39 -6.52 -18.78 -14.89
N VAL A 40 -6.16 -19.21 -16.11
CA VAL A 40 -4.96 -20.01 -16.37
C VAL A 40 -3.89 -19.05 -16.88
N TYR A 41 -2.78 -18.96 -16.15
CA TYR A 41 -1.65 -18.09 -16.49
C TYR A 41 -0.56 -18.86 -17.24
N VAL A 42 0.14 -18.17 -18.14
CA VAL A 42 1.31 -18.70 -18.85
C VAL A 42 2.54 -17.95 -18.36
N ALA A 43 3.36 -18.62 -17.56
CA ALA A 43 4.59 -18.04 -17.02
C ALA A 43 5.60 -17.77 -18.14
N ALA A 44 5.88 -16.50 -18.42
CA ALA A 44 6.89 -16.09 -19.38
C ALA A 44 8.31 -16.51 -18.89
N PRO A 45 9.22 -16.94 -19.80
CA PRO A 45 10.57 -17.32 -19.41
C PRO A 45 11.33 -16.13 -18.78
N PRO A 46 12.40 -16.38 -17.98
CA PRO A 46 13.25 -15.30 -17.48
C PRO A 46 13.87 -14.49 -18.63
N ALA A 47 14.00 -13.17 -18.45
CA ALA A 47 14.51 -12.28 -19.48
C ALA A 47 15.95 -12.68 -19.89
N PRO A 48 16.24 -12.82 -21.20
CA PRO A 48 17.55 -13.27 -21.67
C PRO A 48 18.62 -12.21 -21.37
N ARG A 49 19.81 -12.66 -20.94
CA ARG A 49 20.97 -11.77 -20.73
C ARG A 49 21.42 -11.05 -22.01
N GLY A 50 21.06 -11.57 -23.18
CA GLY A 50 21.29 -10.97 -24.48
C GLY A 50 20.67 -11.82 -25.60
N GLN A 51 20.32 -11.16 -26.71
CA GLN A 51 19.74 -11.75 -27.92
C GLN A 51 19.97 -10.79 -29.10
N THR A 52 19.60 -11.20 -30.32
CA THR A 52 19.69 -10.33 -31.51
C THR A 52 18.54 -9.32 -31.57
N PRO A 53 18.72 -8.16 -32.25
CA PRO A 53 17.64 -7.19 -32.44
C PRO A 53 16.40 -7.76 -33.15
N GLY A 54 16.58 -8.73 -34.07
CA GLY A 54 15.46 -9.40 -34.72
C GLY A 54 14.62 -10.28 -33.77
N GLN A 55 15.26 -10.91 -32.77
CA GLN A 55 14.56 -11.67 -31.73
C GLN A 55 13.79 -10.74 -30.78
N ALA A 56 14.38 -9.61 -30.38
CA ALA A 56 13.69 -8.59 -29.59
C ALA A 56 12.50 -7.98 -30.35
N ALA A 57 12.67 -7.65 -31.63
CA ALA A 57 11.58 -7.14 -32.47
C ALA A 57 10.43 -8.13 -32.63
N ALA A 58 10.72 -9.42 -32.86
CA ALA A 58 9.69 -10.48 -32.89
C ALA A 58 8.93 -10.59 -31.55
N LYS A 59 9.63 -10.39 -30.42
CA LYS A 59 9.06 -10.35 -29.06
C LYS A 59 8.36 -9.03 -28.68
N SER A 60 8.25 -8.10 -29.62
CA SER A 60 7.50 -6.84 -29.47
C SER A 60 6.44 -6.65 -30.55
N ALA A 61 6.37 -7.53 -31.57
CA ALA A 61 5.66 -7.27 -32.83
C ALA A 61 4.16 -6.98 -32.65
N GLY A 62 3.44 -7.80 -31.88
CA GLY A 62 2.05 -7.56 -31.49
C GLY A 62 1.91 -6.28 -30.67
N CYS A 63 2.72 -6.11 -29.63
CA CYS A 63 2.69 -4.96 -28.73
C CYS A 63 2.82 -3.62 -29.49
N VAL A 64 3.82 -3.49 -30.37
CA VAL A 64 4.05 -2.23 -31.13
C VAL A 64 3.04 -2.00 -32.25
N SER A 65 2.13 -2.93 -32.53
CA SER A 65 0.99 -2.65 -33.44
C SER A 65 -0.09 -1.79 -32.77
N CYS A 66 -0.15 -1.76 -31.43
CA CYS A 66 -0.98 -0.83 -30.66
C CYS A 66 -0.15 0.32 -30.06
N HIS A 67 0.97 -0.01 -29.41
CA HIS A 67 1.75 0.86 -28.53
C HIS A 67 2.87 1.63 -29.25
N SER A 68 2.70 2.00 -30.53
CA SER A 68 3.73 2.70 -31.31
C SER A 68 3.34 4.15 -31.63
N PRO A 69 4.24 5.14 -31.44
CA PRO A 69 5.63 5.01 -31.00
C PRO A 69 5.81 4.75 -29.50
N VAL A 70 6.93 4.11 -29.11
CA VAL A 70 7.34 3.93 -27.70
C VAL A 70 8.42 4.93 -27.29
N ASP A 71 8.50 5.27 -26.00
CA ASP A 71 9.56 6.15 -25.46
C ASP A 71 10.98 5.55 -25.58
N ALA A 72 11.10 4.25 -25.27
CA ALA A 72 12.36 3.51 -25.32
C ALA A 72 12.08 2.01 -25.53
N ALA A 73 12.66 1.42 -26.57
CA ALA A 73 12.35 0.05 -27.02
C ALA A 73 12.53 -1.06 -25.97
N SER A 74 13.41 -0.85 -24.97
CA SER A 74 13.65 -1.77 -23.86
C SER A 74 13.65 -1.07 -22.49
N MET A 75 13.06 0.13 -22.39
CA MET A 75 13.18 1.10 -21.27
C MET A 75 14.60 1.59 -20.93
N HIS A 76 15.65 0.86 -21.32
CA HIS A 76 17.04 1.18 -20.98
C HIS A 76 17.59 2.28 -21.91
N ALA A 77 18.23 3.30 -21.33
CA ALA A 77 18.91 4.35 -22.10
C ALA A 77 20.18 3.86 -22.86
N SER A 78 20.60 2.61 -22.69
CA SER A 78 21.73 2.02 -23.41
C SER A 78 21.24 1.11 -24.54
N PRO A 79 21.61 1.37 -25.82
CA PRO A 79 21.21 0.54 -26.95
C PRO A 79 21.85 -0.86 -26.94
N ALA A 80 22.75 -1.15 -25.99
CA ALA A 80 23.31 -2.49 -25.79
C ALA A 80 22.31 -3.46 -25.12
N VAL A 81 21.22 -2.96 -24.50
CA VAL A 81 20.21 -3.81 -23.83
C VAL A 81 19.08 -4.13 -24.81
N VAL A 82 19.23 -5.27 -25.49
CA VAL A 82 18.34 -5.75 -26.55
C VAL A 82 17.28 -6.70 -25.96
N LEU A 83 16.16 -6.14 -25.50
CA LEU A 83 15.00 -6.86 -24.97
C LEU A 83 13.75 -6.50 -25.77
N GLY A 84 12.85 -7.47 -25.96
CA GLY A 84 11.50 -7.23 -26.48
C GLY A 84 10.49 -7.04 -25.34
N CYS A 85 9.28 -6.56 -25.65
CA CYS A 85 8.24 -6.27 -24.66
C CYS A 85 7.96 -7.49 -23.77
N VAL A 86 7.75 -8.67 -24.37
CA VAL A 86 7.39 -9.88 -23.60
C VAL A 86 8.57 -10.52 -22.85
N ASP A 87 9.82 -10.08 -23.06
CA ASP A 87 10.94 -10.50 -22.21
C ASP A 87 10.81 -9.93 -20.80
N CYS A 88 10.37 -8.67 -20.68
CA CYS A 88 10.11 -8.03 -19.39
C CYS A 88 8.71 -8.41 -18.87
N HIS A 89 7.66 -8.16 -19.66
CA HIS A 89 6.27 -8.17 -19.19
C HIS A 89 5.56 -9.53 -19.33
N GLY A 90 6.03 -10.43 -20.21
CA GLY A 90 5.20 -11.54 -20.70
C GLY A 90 4.07 -11.03 -21.61
N GLY A 91 2.98 -11.81 -21.72
CA GLY A 91 1.91 -11.56 -22.70
C GLY A 91 2.15 -12.22 -24.07
N ASP A 92 1.22 -12.06 -25.00
CA ASP A 92 1.29 -12.64 -26.35
C ASP A 92 1.87 -11.64 -27.38
N ALA A 93 3.13 -11.85 -27.76
CA ALA A 93 3.81 -11.05 -28.78
C ALA A 93 3.26 -11.23 -30.21
N THR A 94 2.34 -12.17 -30.44
CA THR A 94 1.77 -12.48 -31.76
C THR A 94 0.38 -11.87 -31.98
N ALA A 95 -0.28 -11.39 -30.92
CA ALA A 95 -1.55 -10.69 -30.99
C ALA A 95 -1.37 -9.27 -31.58
N THR A 96 -1.73 -9.10 -32.86
CA THR A 96 -1.61 -7.83 -33.60
C THR A 96 -2.94 -7.08 -33.74
N ALA A 97 -2.91 -5.76 -33.61
CA ALA A 97 -4.04 -4.86 -33.82
C ALA A 97 -4.78 -5.14 -35.14
N PRO A 98 -6.12 -5.24 -35.14
CA PRO A 98 -6.87 -5.42 -36.38
C PRO A 98 -6.77 -4.16 -37.26
N ALA A 99 -6.48 -4.35 -38.56
CA ALA A 99 -6.25 -3.25 -39.48
C ALA A 99 -7.48 -2.33 -39.62
N GLY A 100 -7.34 -1.08 -39.17
CA GLY A 100 -8.40 -0.06 -39.23
C GLY A 100 -9.44 -0.14 -38.10
N ALA A 101 -9.28 -1.01 -37.11
CA ALA A 101 -10.16 -1.04 -35.95
C ALA A 101 -9.96 0.18 -35.04
N GLY A 102 -11.06 0.83 -34.65
CA GLY A 102 -11.06 1.85 -33.60
C GLY A 102 -10.83 1.22 -32.22
N ARG A 103 -10.30 1.99 -31.26
CA ARG A 103 -9.98 1.46 -29.91
C ARG A 103 -11.20 1.00 -29.13
N GLU A 104 -12.31 1.72 -29.28
CA GLU A 104 -13.61 1.38 -28.69
C GLU A 104 -14.31 0.19 -29.39
N SER A 105 -13.65 -0.45 -30.35
CA SER A 105 -14.20 -1.63 -31.02
C SER A 105 -14.06 -2.90 -30.17
N GLN A 106 -14.97 -3.84 -30.41
CA GLN A 106 -14.93 -5.15 -29.76
C GLN A 106 -13.72 -5.96 -30.24
N GLU A 107 -13.31 -5.78 -31.49
CA GLU A 107 -12.16 -6.43 -32.12
C GLU A 107 -10.83 -5.94 -31.51
N TYR A 108 -10.68 -4.63 -31.28
CA TYR A 108 -9.51 -4.09 -30.59
C TYR A 108 -9.46 -4.55 -29.13
N SER A 109 -10.60 -4.55 -28.43
CA SER A 109 -10.69 -5.05 -27.05
C SER A 109 -10.38 -6.55 -26.95
N ALA A 110 -10.83 -7.37 -27.90
CA ALA A 110 -10.53 -8.80 -27.92
C ALA A 110 -9.05 -9.09 -28.17
N ILE A 111 -8.39 -8.33 -29.06
CA ILE A 111 -6.95 -8.46 -29.30
C ILE A 111 -6.13 -7.96 -28.09
N ARG A 112 -6.54 -6.86 -27.45
CA ARG A 112 -5.96 -6.41 -26.17
C ARG A 112 -6.03 -7.53 -25.12
N ASP A 113 -7.20 -8.16 -24.98
CA ASP A 113 -7.44 -9.18 -23.95
C ASP A 113 -6.78 -10.54 -24.25
N GLN A 114 -6.36 -10.78 -25.51
CA GLN A 114 -5.45 -11.86 -25.89
C GLN A 114 -3.98 -11.48 -25.61
N ALA A 115 -3.57 -10.25 -25.96
CA ALA A 115 -2.20 -9.77 -25.83
C ALA A 115 -1.76 -9.61 -24.36
N HIS A 116 -2.65 -9.11 -23.52
CA HIS A 116 -2.39 -8.75 -22.13
C HIS A 116 -2.49 -9.95 -21.20
N VAL A 117 -1.65 -9.97 -20.16
CA VAL A 117 -1.96 -10.80 -18.98
C VAL A 117 -3.09 -10.10 -18.21
N LEU A 118 -4.12 -10.84 -17.81
CA LEU A 118 -5.33 -10.27 -17.20
C LEU A 118 -5.36 -10.44 -15.66
N PRO A 119 -5.89 -9.45 -14.91
CA PRO A 119 -5.88 -9.47 -13.44
C PRO A 119 -6.89 -10.46 -12.86
N ARG A 120 -6.60 -11.03 -11.69
CA ARG A 120 -7.58 -11.78 -10.87
C ARG A 120 -8.71 -10.88 -10.38
N TYR A 121 -8.41 -9.61 -10.11
CA TYR A 121 -9.35 -8.64 -9.51
C TYR A 121 -9.63 -7.45 -10.46
N PRO A 122 -10.33 -7.68 -11.59
CA PRO A 122 -10.54 -6.64 -12.61
C PRO A 122 -11.24 -5.40 -12.09
N GLY A 123 -12.12 -5.49 -11.08
CA GLY A 123 -12.73 -4.32 -10.44
C GLY A 123 -11.71 -3.49 -9.68
N SER A 124 -10.91 -4.13 -8.81
CA SER A 124 -9.86 -3.51 -7.99
C SER A 124 -8.73 -2.90 -8.81
N TRP A 125 -8.47 -3.46 -10.00
CA TRP A 125 -7.53 -2.90 -10.99
C TRP A 125 -8.17 -1.89 -11.97
N HIS A 126 -9.46 -1.58 -11.81
CA HIS A 126 -10.25 -0.73 -12.73
C HIS A 126 -10.15 -1.14 -14.22
N PHE A 127 -9.98 -2.44 -14.49
CA PHE A 127 -9.74 -2.97 -15.83
C PHE A 127 -10.90 -2.63 -16.79
N PRO A 128 -10.64 -2.12 -18.01
CA PRO A 128 -9.36 -2.10 -18.73
C PRO A 128 -8.60 -0.75 -18.66
N ARG A 129 -8.80 0.07 -17.63
CA ARG A 129 -8.02 1.31 -17.41
C ARG A 129 -6.53 0.99 -17.29
N SER A 130 -5.68 1.86 -17.85
CA SER A 130 -4.22 1.71 -17.84
C SER A 130 -3.53 2.35 -16.63
N ALA A 131 -4.16 3.30 -15.96
CA ALA A 131 -3.58 3.98 -14.79
C ALA A 131 -3.44 3.02 -13.60
N ASN A 132 -2.37 3.19 -12.81
CA ASN A 132 -2.28 2.47 -11.53
C ASN A 132 -3.44 2.91 -10.62
N PRO A 133 -4.17 1.98 -9.97
CA PRO A 133 -5.22 2.37 -9.05
C PRO A 133 -4.69 3.19 -7.88
N GLU A 134 -5.56 4.06 -7.34
CA GLU A 134 -5.38 4.62 -6.01
C GLU A 134 -5.37 3.50 -4.97
N ARG A 135 -4.65 3.71 -3.86
CA ARG A 135 -4.80 2.98 -2.59
C ARG A 135 -4.81 1.45 -2.76
N THR A 136 -3.94 0.94 -3.63
CA THR A 136 -3.78 -0.50 -3.90
C THR A 136 -3.44 -1.32 -2.65
N TYR A 137 -2.81 -0.71 -1.64
CA TYR A 137 -2.39 -1.32 -0.37
C TYR A 137 -1.75 -2.71 -0.55
N THR A 138 -2.53 -3.78 -0.34
CA THR A 138 -2.07 -5.19 -0.39
C THR A 138 -2.52 -5.96 -1.63
N LEU A 139 -3.13 -5.30 -2.63
CA LEU A 139 -3.62 -5.92 -3.88
C LEU A 139 -2.54 -6.75 -4.59
N LEU A 140 -1.30 -6.26 -4.62
CA LEU A 140 -0.13 -6.96 -5.16
C LEU A 140 0.21 -8.30 -4.45
N ASN A 141 -0.31 -8.57 -3.26
CA ASN A 141 -0.17 -9.87 -2.59
C ASN A 141 -1.32 -10.84 -2.90
N ARG A 142 -2.43 -10.37 -3.47
CA ARG A 142 -3.57 -11.23 -3.86
C ARG A 142 -3.46 -11.71 -5.31
N GLU A 143 -2.73 -10.96 -6.12
CA GLU A 143 -2.67 -11.06 -7.59
C GLU A 143 -1.71 -12.17 -8.09
N ALA A 144 -1.79 -12.53 -9.37
CA ALA A 144 -0.88 -13.50 -9.99
C ALA A 144 0.50 -12.90 -10.28
N PRO A 145 1.62 -13.62 -10.03
CA PRO A 145 2.96 -13.11 -10.36
C PRO A 145 3.12 -12.83 -11.87
N GLU A 146 2.42 -13.54 -12.74
CA GLU A 146 2.39 -13.24 -14.18
C GLU A 146 1.74 -11.89 -14.48
N PHE A 147 0.68 -11.51 -13.76
CA PHE A 147 0.06 -10.19 -13.92
C PHE A 147 0.91 -9.08 -13.27
N ILE A 148 1.47 -9.33 -12.09
CA ILE A 148 2.40 -8.40 -11.42
C ILE A 148 3.59 -8.10 -12.34
N ARG A 149 4.14 -9.12 -13.00
CA ARG A 149 5.20 -8.96 -14.01
C ARG A 149 4.74 -8.19 -15.25
N PHE A 150 3.49 -8.37 -15.67
CA PHE A 150 2.93 -7.66 -16.82
C PHE A 150 2.77 -6.15 -16.55
N VAL A 151 2.28 -5.75 -15.38
CA VAL A 151 2.11 -4.32 -15.03
C VAL A 151 3.38 -3.67 -14.47
N ASN A 152 4.19 -4.40 -13.71
CA ASN A 152 5.46 -3.91 -13.16
C ASN A 152 6.54 -5.02 -13.15
N PRO A 153 7.32 -5.17 -14.25
CA PRO A 153 8.42 -6.13 -14.32
C PRO A 153 9.48 -5.97 -13.22
N GLY A 154 9.57 -4.79 -12.59
CA GLY A 154 10.54 -4.46 -11.55
C GLY A 154 10.06 -4.63 -10.10
N ASP A 155 8.82 -5.11 -9.87
CA ASP A 155 8.36 -5.48 -8.52
C ASP A 155 9.21 -6.65 -7.98
N TYR A 156 9.59 -6.63 -6.69
CA TYR A 156 10.52 -7.63 -6.15
C TYR A 156 10.00 -9.08 -6.20
N ARG A 157 8.68 -9.30 -6.28
CA ARG A 157 8.08 -10.64 -6.47
C ARG A 157 8.46 -11.29 -7.82
N VAL A 158 8.85 -10.47 -8.80
CA VAL A 158 9.05 -10.86 -10.21
C VAL A 158 10.35 -10.35 -10.84
N ALA A 159 11.04 -9.39 -10.20
CA ALA A 159 12.25 -8.76 -10.72
C ALA A 159 13.40 -9.76 -10.98
N ARG A 160 13.45 -10.88 -10.25
CA ARG A 160 14.45 -11.93 -10.48
C ARG A 160 14.26 -12.62 -11.83
N GLN A 161 13.01 -12.71 -12.31
CA GLN A 161 12.63 -13.26 -13.61
C GLN A 161 12.83 -12.21 -14.71
N SER A 162 12.38 -10.96 -14.49
CA SER A 162 12.42 -9.88 -15.48
C SER A 162 13.78 -9.22 -15.67
N CYS A 163 14.62 -9.18 -14.63
CA CYS A 163 15.88 -8.41 -14.60
C CYS A 163 17.07 -9.21 -14.06
N GLY A 164 16.85 -10.35 -13.39
CA GLY A 164 17.89 -11.08 -12.65
C GLY A 164 19.06 -11.59 -13.49
N SER A 165 18.87 -11.87 -14.78
CA SER A 165 19.94 -12.32 -15.69
C SER A 165 21.09 -11.30 -15.85
N CYS A 166 20.80 -10.01 -15.59
CA CYS A 166 21.76 -8.91 -15.55
C CYS A 166 21.94 -8.30 -14.15
N HIS A 167 20.91 -8.29 -13.30
CA HIS A 167 20.85 -7.47 -12.09
C HIS A 167 20.65 -8.23 -10.76
N MET A 168 20.83 -9.57 -10.72
CA MET A 168 20.56 -10.39 -9.52
C MET A 168 21.17 -9.80 -8.22
N GLU A 169 22.44 -9.38 -8.26
CA GLU A 169 23.13 -8.81 -7.09
C GLU A 169 22.51 -7.51 -6.58
N LEU A 170 21.94 -6.69 -7.46
CA LEU A 170 21.28 -5.43 -7.10
C LEU A 170 19.88 -5.69 -6.53
N ILE A 171 19.12 -6.59 -7.14
CA ILE A 171 17.82 -7.05 -6.64
C ILE A 171 17.99 -7.61 -5.23
N GLU A 172 19.01 -8.45 -5.03
CA GLU A 172 19.34 -9.04 -3.72
C GLU A 172 19.82 -8.06 -2.65
N LYS A 173 20.27 -6.86 -3.05
CA LYS A 173 20.57 -5.76 -2.12
C LYS A 173 19.34 -4.90 -1.86
N ALA A 174 18.48 -4.72 -2.85
CA ALA A 174 17.22 -3.97 -2.75
C ALA A 174 16.21 -4.67 -1.84
N GLU A 175 15.96 -5.96 -2.05
CA GLU A 175 15.09 -6.81 -1.19
C GLU A 175 15.49 -6.77 0.29
N ARG A 176 16.80 -6.67 0.58
CA ARG A 176 17.37 -6.64 1.93
C ARG A 176 17.55 -5.21 2.50
N SER A 177 17.14 -4.18 1.76
CA SER A 177 17.32 -2.78 2.16
C SER A 177 16.31 -2.34 3.22
N LEU A 178 16.56 -1.21 3.90
CA LEU A 178 15.58 -0.62 4.82
C LEU A 178 14.34 -0.05 4.10
N MET A 179 14.46 0.34 2.82
CA MET A 179 13.33 0.83 2.01
C MET A 179 12.36 -0.29 1.60
N ALA A 180 12.86 -1.52 1.48
CA ALA A 180 12.04 -2.72 1.31
C ALA A 180 11.54 -3.26 2.65
N THR A 181 12.42 -3.39 3.65
CA THR A 181 12.11 -4.17 4.87
C THR A 181 11.48 -3.38 6.00
N GLY A 182 11.60 -2.05 6.04
CA GLY A 182 11.15 -1.22 7.16
C GLY A 182 11.76 -1.59 8.53
N ALA A 183 12.79 -2.45 8.59
CA ALA A 183 13.20 -3.13 9.82
C ALA A 183 13.61 -2.18 10.97
N MET A 184 14.11 -0.98 10.62
CA MET A 184 14.44 0.09 11.55
C MET A 184 13.19 0.69 12.23
N PHE A 185 12.08 0.82 11.51
CA PHE A 185 10.80 1.29 12.03
C PHE A 185 10.17 0.24 12.96
N PHE A 186 9.96 -0.99 12.48
CA PHE A 186 9.38 -2.07 13.29
C PHE A 186 10.21 -2.35 14.54
N GLY A 187 11.54 -2.46 14.39
CA GLY A 187 12.45 -2.73 15.49
C GLY A 187 12.57 -1.58 16.49
N GLY A 188 12.75 -0.34 16.01
CA GLY A 188 12.85 0.83 16.89
C GLY A 188 11.57 1.08 17.68
N ALA A 189 10.41 1.01 17.03
CA ALA A 189 9.13 1.22 17.69
C ALA A 189 8.77 0.08 18.66
N SER A 190 9.07 -1.18 18.34
CA SER A 190 8.82 -2.31 19.25
C SER A 190 9.79 -2.35 20.44
N TYR A 191 11.08 -2.01 20.24
CA TYR A 191 12.05 -1.90 21.34
C TYR A 191 11.70 -0.75 22.29
N ASN A 192 11.42 0.45 21.76
CA ASN A 192 11.09 1.63 22.58
C ASN A 192 9.79 1.46 23.41
N ASN A 193 8.88 0.58 22.97
CA ASN A 193 7.66 0.23 23.68
C ASN A 193 7.77 -1.06 24.53
N GLY A 194 8.96 -1.66 24.65
CA GLY A 194 9.17 -2.85 25.50
C GLY A 194 8.59 -4.17 24.95
N ILE A 195 8.17 -4.21 23.69
CA ILE A 195 7.57 -5.38 23.04
C ILE A 195 8.64 -6.40 22.64
N LEU A 196 9.82 -5.94 22.18
CA LEU A 196 10.97 -6.79 21.86
C LEU A 196 12.22 -6.34 22.65
N PRO A 197 12.88 -7.24 23.39
CA PRO A 197 14.04 -6.87 24.23
C PRO A 197 15.36 -6.75 23.43
N TYR A 198 15.30 -6.46 22.13
CA TYR A 198 16.45 -6.55 21.21
C TYR A 198 16.70 -5.22 20.49
N LYS A 199 17.93 -4.70 20.60
CA LYS A 199 18.42 -3.57 19.78
C LYS A 199 18.87 -4.00 18.37
N ASN A 200 19.11 -5.29 18.16
CA ASN A 200 19.33 -5.87 16.84
C ASN A 200 17.96 -6.25 16.28
N TYR A 201 17.48 -5.50 15.29
CA TYR A 201 16.10 -5.56 14.82
C TYR A 201 15.87 -6.73 13.85
N ILE A 202 15.40 -7.86 14.40
CA ILE A 202 15.21 -9.12 13.65
C ILE A 202 13.85 -9.25 12.93
N ILE A 203 13.05 -8.18 12.85
CA ILE A 203 11.72 -8.20 12.21
C ILE A 203 11.63 -7.13 11.13
N GLY A 204 11.03 -7.47 9.99
CA GLY A 204 10.68 -6.54 8.93
C GLY A 204 9.94 -7.23 7.80
N GLU A 205 9.90 -6.58 6.65
CA GLU A 205 8.99 -6.88 5.55
C GLU A 205 9.66 -7.56 4.36
N ALA A 206 9.05 -8.65 3.90
CA ALA A 206 9.38 -9.32 2.65
C ALA A 206 8.22 -10.19 2.19
N TYR A 207 8.15 -10.48 0.89
CA TYR A 207 7.13 -11.33 0.30
C TYR A 207 7.72 -12.38 -0.64
N THR A 208 7.02 -13.51 -0.77
CA THR A 208 7.27 -14.51 -1.81
C THR A 208 6.65 -14.06 -3.15
N ALA A 209 6.89 -14.80 -4.24
CA ALA A 209 6.26 -14.49 -5.54
C ALA A 209 4.72 -14.57 -5.48
N GLU A 210 4.21 -15.37 -4.54
CA GLU A 210 2.79 -15.62 -4.27
C GLU A 210 2.17 -14.61 -3.30
N GLY A 211 2.94 -13.61 -2.81
CA GLY A 211 2.45 -12.59 -1.88
C GLY A 211 2.48 -12.98 -0.40
N GLU A 212 2.95 -14.18 -0.05
CA GLU A 212 3.03 -14.66 1.35
C GLU A 212 4.19 -14.02 2.12
N PRO A 213 4.04 -13.69 3.42
CA PRO A 213 5.09 -13.06 4.24
C PRO A 213 6.38 -13.91 4.33
N ALA A 214 7.48 -13.38 3.81
CA ALA A 214 8.74 -14.11 3.66
C ALA A 214 9.75 -13.83 4.79
N ARG A 215 10.67 -14.79 4.98
CA ARG A 215 11.84 -14.68 5.86
C ARG A 215 13.08 -14.40 5.01
N LEU A 216 13.71 -13.23 5.18
CA LEU A 216 14.96 -12.91 4.50
C LEU A 216 16.16 -13.56 5.20
N LEU A 217 17.16 -13.92 4.40
CA LEU A 217 18.44 -14.47 4.84
C LEU A 217 19.59 -13.62 4.29
N SER A 218 20.60 -13.36 5.12
CA SER A 218 21.85 -12.75 4.64
C SER A 218 22.57 -13.67 3.64
N PRO A 219 23.37 -13.09 2.71
CA PRO A 219 24.26 -13.89 1.88
C PRO A 219 25.24 -14.67 2.75
N GLY A 220 25.47 -15.94 2.41
CA GLY A 220 26.32 -16.85 3.18
C GLY A 220 26.26 -18.27 2.62
N THR A 221 27.10 -19.17 3.14
CA THR A 221 27.09 -20.60 2.77
C THR A 221 27.09 -21.45 4.05
N PRO A 222 25.94 -22.01 4.47
CA PRO A 222 24.59 -21.86 3.88
C PRO A 222 24.03 -20.42 4.03
N PRO A 223 23.00 -20.04 3.24
CA PRO A 223 22.34 -18.74 3.37
C PRO A 223 21.85 -18.47 4.80
N GLY A 224 22.03 -17.24 5.25
CA GLY A 224 21.79 -16.83 6.64
C GLY A 224 22.96 -17.10 7.59
N THR A 225 24.13 -17.55 7.09
CA THR A 225 25.37 -17.57 7.86
C THR A 225 26.02 -16.18 7.80
N VAL A 226 26.37 -15.62 8.97
CA VAL A 226 27.24 -14.43 9.07
C VAL A 226 28.46 -14.76 9.93
N THR A 227 29.62 -14.19 9.58
CA THR A 227 30.82 -14.32 10.42
C THR A 227 30.71 -13.48 11.69
N LEU A 228 31.54 -13.80 12.69
CA LEU A 228 31.60 -13.04 13.94
C LEU A 228 31.92 -11.55 13.72
N ASP A 229 32.76 -11.21 12.73
CA ASP A 229 33.13 -9.82 12.43
C ASP A 229 32.09 -9.06 11.62
N GLU A 230 31.24 -9.75 10.84
CA GLU A 230 30.04 -9.15 10.24
C GLU A 230 28.96 -8.93 11.31
N GLN A 231 28.75 -9.91 12.19
CA GLN A 231 27.82 -9.79 13.32
C GLN A 231 28.22 -8.63 14.26
N ARG A 232 29.52 -8.45 14.54
CA ARG A 232 30.06 -7.28 15.28
C ARG A 232 29.82 -5.94 14.59
N ARG A 233 29.60 -5.92 13.27
CA ARG A 233 29.24 -4.73 12.48
C ARG A 233 27.72 -4.56 12.33
N GLY A 234 26.92 -5.40 12.98
CA GLY A 234 25.45 -5.35 12.95
C GLY A 234 24.80 -6.17 11.84
N ALA A 235 25.54 -7.01 11.11
CA ALA A 235 24.94 -7.90 10.12
C ALA A 235 24.04 -8.95 10.80
N LEU A 236 22.81 -9.09 10.31
CA LEU A 236 21.83 -10.04 10.83
C LEU A 236 21.83 -11.32 9.98
N PRO A 237 21.87 -12.53 10.57
CA PRO A 237 21.75 -13.77 9.81
C PRO A 237 20.38 -13.91 9.13
N VAL A 238 19.32 -13.42 9.79
CA VAL A 238 17.93 -13.62 9.39
C VAL A 238 17.10 -12.39 9.75
N LEU A 239 16.10 -12.09 8.92
CA LEU A 239 14.99 -11.18 9.22
C LEU A 239 13.69 -11.97 9.11
N TYR A 240 12.86 -11.90 10.15
CA TYR A 240 11.56 -12.58 10.20
C TYR A 240 10.43 -11.64 9.73
N PRO A 241 9.37 -12.20 9.11
CA PRO A 241 8.19 -11.42 8.75
C PRO A 241 7.51 -10.83 10.00
N ILE A 242 6.83 -9.70 9.81
CA ILE A 242 6.11 -8.99 10.88
C ILE A 242 4.96 -9.89 11.41
N PRO A 243 4.83 -10.10 12.74
CA PRO A 243 3.73 -10.86 13.29
C PRO A 243 2.39 -10.15 13.10
N THR A 244 1.31 -10.92 13.05
CA THR A 244 -0.06 -10.39 13.06
C THR A 244 -0.35 -9.74 14.42
N TRP A 245 -0.90 -8.51 14.43
CA TRP A 245 -1.10 -7.73 15.65
C TRP A 245 -2.03 -8.43 16.67
N GLN A 246 -2.90 -9.33 16.17
CA GLN A 246 -3.83 -10.16 16.94
C GLN A 246 -3.15 -11.18 17.87
N VAL A 247 -1.87 -11.54 17.61
CA VAL A 247 -1.14 -12.57 18.39
C VAL A 247 0.03 -12.02 19.20
N VAL A 248 0.30 -10.71 19.15
CA VAL A 248 1.37 -10.08 19.94
C VAL A 248 0.83 -9.69 21.33
N PRO A 249 1.31 -10.30 22.43
CA PRO A 249 0.85 -9.95 23.77
C PRO A 249 1.32 -8.53 24.15
N PRO A 250 0.54 -7.80 24.99
CA PRO A 250 0.93 -6.47 25.46
C PRO A 250 2.19 -6.54 26.35
N GLY A 251 3.25 -5.88 25.91
CA GLY A 251 4.48 -5.64 26.69
C GLY A 251 4.67 -4.17 27.12
N ASP A 252 3.77 -3.30 26.66
CA ASP A 252 3.90 -1.85 26.73
C ASP A 252 3.47 -1.25 28.08
N ILE A 253 4.46 -0.79 28.84
CA ILE A 253 4.31 -0.28 30.23
C ILE A 253 3.84 1.17 30.34
N PHE A 254 3.91 1.95 29.25
CA PHE A 254 3.50 3.37 29.25
C PHE A 254 1.98 3.50 29.13
N ARG A 255 1.38 4.42 29.90
CA ARG A 255 -0.06 4.74 29.82
C ARG A 255 -0.33 5.69 28.66
N VAL A 256 -1.48 5.53 28.01
CA VAL A 256 -1.99 6.47 26.99
C VAL A 256 -2.87 7.53 27.65
N PHE A 257 -2.77 8.78 27.18
CA PHE A 257 -3.69 9.86 27.54
C PHE A 257 -5.03 9.70 26.81
N GLU A 258 -5.78 8.67 27.15
CA GLU A 258 -7.15 8.49 26.69
C GLU A 258 -8.04 9.58 27.28
N ARG A 259 -8.97 10.13 26.48
CA ARG A 259 -10.09 10.92 27.04
C ARG A 259 -10.96 10.00 27.88
N GLY A 260 -10.74 10.02 29.19
CA GLY A 260 -11.52 9.23 30.15
C GLY A 260 -13.02 9.41 29.97
N GLY A 261 -13.74 8.29 30.08
CA GLY A 261 -15.19 8.23 30.19
C GLY A 261 -15.61 7.71 31.56
N ARG A 262 -16.84 7.24 31.69
CA ARG A 262 -17.50 7.02 32.99
C ARG A 262 -17.28 5.62 33.56
N ASN A 263 -17.07 4.61 32.70
CA ASN A 263 -16.80 3.23 33.10
C ASN A 263 -15.29 2.94 33.14
N ILE A 264 -14.79 2.24 34.16
CA ILE A 264 -13.40 1.75 34.20
C ILE A 264 -13.42 0.27 34.58
N ALA A 265 -13.36 -0.60 33.57
CA ALA A 265 -13.31 -2.05 33.73
C ALA A 265 -11.87 -2.59 33.74
N THR A 266 -11.68 -3.79 34.30
CA THR A 266 -10.37 -4.44 34.48
C THR A 266 -10.32 -5.90 34.01
N GLN A 267 -11.40 -6.41 33.40
CA GLN A 267 -11.54 -7.80 32.97
C GLN A 267 -11.52 -7.94 31.44
N PHE A 268 -11.68 -9.16 30.92
CA PHE A 268 -11.72 -9.42 29.48
C PHE A 268 -12.91 -8.70 28.79
N PRO A 269 -12.76 -8.28 27.52
CA PRO A 269 -13.85 -7.66 26.78
C PRO A 269 -15.01 -8.64 26.55
N GLU A 270 -16.25 -8.14 26.60
CA GLU A 270 -17.42 -8.89 26.14
C GLU A 270 -17.34 -9.07 24.62
N ILE A 271 -17.42 -10.33 24.15
CA ILE A 271 -17.40 -10.68 22.72
C ILE A 271 -18.75 -11.32 22.37
N GLY A 272 -19.45 -10.73 21.42
CA GLY A 272 -20.82 -11.11 21.04
C GLY A 272 -21.75 -9.90 21.10
N LEU A 273 -22.76 -9.95 21.97
CA LEU A 273 -23.65 -8.83 22.27
C LEU A 273 -23.12 -8.03 23.48
N PRO A 274 -22.42 -6.90 23.29
CA PRO A 274 -21.91 -6.10 24.41
C PRO A 274 -23.07 -5.45 25.18
N SER A 275 -22.98 -5.44 26.51
CA SER A 275 -23.97 -4.89 27.41
C SER A 275 -25.39 -5.44 27.18
N PRO A 276 -25.64 -6.76 27.35
CA PRO A 276 -26.95 -7.40 27.13
C PRO A 276 -28.07 -6.88 28.06
N THR A 277 -27.74 -6.04 29.04
CA THR A 277 -28.68 -5.34 29.95
C THR A 277 -28.87 -3.86 29.60
N GLY A 278 -28.17 -3.33 28.59
CA GLY A 278 -28.21 -1.92 28.19
C GLY A 278 -27.70 -0.93 29.25
N GLN A 279 -26.97 -1.38 30.28
CA GLN A 279 -26.52 -0.54 31.40
C GLN A 279 -25.28 0.30 31.04
N ILE A 280 -24.29 -0.31 30.39
CA ILE A 280 -22.97 0.29 30.12
C ILE A 280 -23.10 1.46 29.12
N GLN A 281 -23.88 1.24 28.06
CA GLN A 281 -24.16 2.22 27.00
C GLN A 281 -24.94 3.46 27.47
N ARG A 282 -25.50 3.48 28.69
CA ARG A 282 -26.13 4.69 29.28
C ARG A 282 -25.11 5.64 29.89
N LEU A 283 -23.85 5.23 30.02
CA LEU A 283 -22.79 5.99 30.69
C LEU A 283 -21.70 6.46 29.72
N GLU A 284 -21.51 5.78 28.59
CA GLU A 284 -20.57 6.12 27.52
C GLU A 284 -21.25 6.79 26.32
N GLU A 285 -20.47 7.52 25.51
CA GLU A 285 -20.94 8.09 24.24
C GLU A 285 -20.94 7.03 23.13
N PRO A 286 -21.97 6.99 22.25
CA PRO A 286 -21.98 6.11 21.08
C PRO A 286 -20.72 6.27 20.21
N GLY A 287 -20.16 5.15 19.75
CA GLY A 287 -18.94 5.11 18.94
C GLY A 287 -17.63 5.14 19.73
N ARG A 288 -17.65 5.34 21.06
CA ARG A 288 -16.44 5.15 21.89
C ARG A 288 -16.21 3.67 22.23
N PRO A 289 -14.95 3.22 22.35
CA PRO A 289 -14.65 1.86 22.79
C PRO A 289 -15.01 1.68 24.27
N ASP A 290 -15.70 0.58 24.56
CA ASP A 290 -16.11 0.17 25.91
C ASP A 290 -14.88 -0.08 26.82
N PHE A 291 -13.89 -0.80 26.29
CA PHE A 291 -12.65 -1.08 27.02
C PHE A 291 -11.55 -0.05 26.73
N ARG A 292 -10.83 0.36 27.78
CA ARG A 292 -9.78 1.38 27.72
C ARG A 292 -8.40 0.83 28.02
N GLN A 293 -7.41 1.37 27.31
CA GLN A 293 -6.00 1.04 27.38
C GLN A 293 -5.31 1.55 28.67
N SER A 294 -6.06 2.17 29.58
CA SER A 294 -5.60 2.62 30.89
C SER A 294 -5.16 1.45 31.80
N SER A 295 -5.73 0.26 31.60
CA SER A 295 -5.42 -0.97 32.33
C SER A 295 -4.38 -1.82 31.58
N ARG A 296 -3.09 -1.55 31.76
CA ARG A 296 -1.98 -2.27 31.08
C ARG A 296 -1.19 -3.18 32.02
N GLY A 297 -0.86 -4.37 31.54
CA GLY A 297 0.04 -5.34 32.20
C GLY A 297 -0.34 -6.79 31.88
N PRO A 298 0.49 -7.76 32.29
CA PRO A 298 0.14 -9.18 32.18
C PRO A 298 -1.18 -9.47 32.90
N GLY A 299 -2.17 -9.99 32.17
CA GLY A 299 -3.48 -10.37 32.71
C GLY A 299 -4.60 -9.30 32.65
N THR A 300 -4.36 -8.08 32.15
CA THR A 300 -5.39 -7.00 32.13
C THR A 300 -6.47 -7.13 31.04
N GLY A 301 -6.78 -8.35 30.59
CA GLY A 301 -7.81 -8.63 29.58
C GLY A 301 -7.47 -8.23 28.13
N LEU A 302 -6.51 -7.32 27.93
CA LEU A 302 -6.00 -6.88 26.64
C LEU A 302 -5.36 -8.05 25.87
N ARG A 303 -5.79 -8.27 24.63
CA ARG A 303 -5.32 -9.37 23.77
C ARG A 303 -4.17 -8.99 22.83
N ILE A 304 -3.83 -7.71 22.74
CA ILE A 304 -2.92 -7.16 21.72
C ILE A 304 -1.99 -6.09 22.31
N ALA A 305 -0.80 -5.94 21.74
CA ALA A 305 0.07 -4.77 21.95
C ALA A 305 -0.39 -3.59 21.07
N VAL A 306 -0.89 -2.52 21.68
CA VAL A 306 -1.41 -1.35 20.94
C VAL A 306 -0.36 -0.65 20.07
N PRO A 307 0.91 -0.49 20.50
CA PRO A 307 1.94 0.10 19.64
C PRO A 307 2.17 -0.72 18.37
N VAL A 308 1.99 -2.05 18.39
CA VAL A 308 2.05 -2.89 17.17
C VAL A 308 0.87 -2.58 16.25
N LEU A 309 -0.36 -2.48 16.78
CA LEU A 309 -1.51 -2.08 15.96
C LEU A 309 -1.30 -0.70 15.30
N ASN A 310 -0.67 0.24 16.01
CA ASN A 310 -0.35 1.56 15.45
C ASN A 310 0.75 1.49 14.38
N ILE A 311 1.82 0.71 14.60
CA ILE A 311 2.87 0.42 13.61
C ILE A 311 2.26 -0.16 12.32
N HIS A 312 1.36 -1.15 12.43
CA HIS A 312 0.67 -1.73 11.27
C HIS A 312 -0.25 -0.75 10.55
N LYS A 313 -0.84 0.23 11.25
CA LYS A 313 -1.65 1.31 10.64
C LYS A 313 -0.78 2.32 9.90
N THR A 314 0.26 2.84 10.55
CA THR A 314 1.22 3.78 9.94
C THR A 314 1.79 3.23 8.63
N ARG A 315 2.18 1.96 8.64
CA ARG A 315 2.70 1.19 7.49
C ARG A 315 1.73 1.13 6.29
N LEU A 316 0.41 1.16 6.51
CA LEU A 316 -0.56 1.11 5.40
C LEU A 316 -0.65 2.44 4.65
N ASN A 317 -0.37 3.55 5.35
CA ASN A 317 -0.39 4.89 4.76
C ASN A 317 0.93 5.24 4.08
N ASP A 318 2.06 4.69 4.56
CA ASP A 318 3.40 4.86 3.98
C ASP A 318 3.97 3.48 3.56
N PRO A 319 3.55 2.96 2.38
CA PRO A 319 3.90 1.62 1.94
C PRO A 319 5.36 1.50 1.47
N TYR A 320 6.13 0.60 2.09
CA TYR A 320 7.50 0.24 1.67
C TYR A 320 7.57 -0.27 0.22
N THR A 321 8.78 -0.37 -0.35
CA THR A 321 8.97 -0.68 -1.79
C THR A 321 8.55 -2.09 -2.21
N TRP A 322 7.89 -2.89 -1.37
CA TRP A 322 7.10 -4.05 -1.81
C TRP A 322 5.73 -3.68 -2.38
N PHE A 323 5.28 -2.43 -2.26
CA PHE A 323 3.98 -1.96 -2.75
C PHE A 323 4.11 -0.65 -3.52
N MET A 324 3.04 -0.27 -4.23
CA MET A 324 2.92 1.02 -4.90
C MET A 324 2.70 2.15 -3.88
N GLY A 325 2.76 3.41 -4.32
CA GLY A 325 2.28 4.54 -3.52
C GLY A 325 0.76 4.48 -3.33
N THR A 326 0.22 5.39 -2.52
CA THR A 326 -1.24 5.56 -2.43
C THR A 326 -1.81 6.18 -3.71
N ASN A 327 -1.01 6.93 -4.49
CA ASN A 327 -1.36 7.45 -5.83
C ASN A 327 -2.66 8.30 -5.86
N ASP A 328 -3.06 8.86 -4.72
CA ASP A 328 -4.36 9.47 -4.46
C ASP A 328 -4.27 10.96 -4.08
N GLN A 329 -3.07 11.55 -4.18
CA GLN A 329 -2.77 12.95 -3.86
C GLN A 329 -1.84 13.55 -4.92
N PRO A 330 -1.94 14.87 -5.21
CA PRO A 330 -0.96 15.54 -6.07
C PRO A 330 0.44 15.44 -5.45
N GLY A 331 1.39 14.96 -6.24
CA GLY A 331 2.76 14.74 -5.82
C GLY A 331 3.10 13.40 -5.17
N ASP A 332 2.16 12.44 -5.14
CA ASP A 332 2.36 11.15 -4.44
C ASP A 332 2.19 9.91 -5.33
N TYR A 333 2.75 9.96 -6.54
CA TYR A 333 2.64 8.89 -7.52
C TYR A 333 3.91 8.05 -7.62
N ARG A 334 3.82 6.73 -7.39
CA ARG A 334 4.92 5.76 -7.61
C ARG A 334 4.42 4.32 -7.77
N SER A 335 5.19 3.53 -8.51
CA SER A 335 5.04 2.06 -8.57
C SER A 335 5.83 1.36 -7.44
N SER A 336 6.03 0.05 -7.55
CA SER A 336 6.68 -0.81 -6.55
C SER A 336 8.06 -1.32 -6.97
N GLY A 337 8.79 -1.94 -6.05
CA GLY A 337 10.08 -2.59 -6.28
C GLY A 337 11.16 -1.63 -6.79
N CYS A 338 11.86 -2.02 -7.85
CA CYS A 338 12.87 -1.20 -8.51
C CYS A 338 12.27 0.03 -9.23
N THR A 339 11.03 -0.05 -9.73
CA THR A 339 10.44 1.03 -10.53
C THR A 339 9.92 2.18 -9.68
N ALA A 340 9.64 1.95 -8.38
CA ALA A 340 9.35 3.00 -7.39
C ALA A 340 10.34 4.19 -7.44
N CYS A 341 11.62 3.89 -7.68
CA CYS A 341 12.68 4.89 -7.81
C CYS A 341 13.13 5.10 -9.27
N HIS A 342 13.19 4.03 -10.08
CA HIS A 342 13.78 4.11 -11.43
C HIS A 342 12.82 4.51 -12.55
N VAL A 343 11.50 4.55 -12.31
CA VAL A 343 10.50 5.07 -13.24
C VAL A 343 9.85 6.30 -12.58
N VAL A 344 9.98 7.46 -13.23
CA VAL A 344 9.62 8.76 -12.63
C VAL A 344 8.19 9.15 -13.00
N TYR A 345 7.46 9.68 -12.01
CA TYR A 345 6.11 10.22 -12.15
C TYR A 345 6.14 11.75 -12.03
N ALA A 346 5.15 12.42 -12.61
CA ALA A 346 4.98 13.87 -12.47
C ALA A 346 4.51 14.16 -11.04
N ASN A 347 5.43 14.60 -10.16
CA ASN A 347 5.18 14.73 -8.73
C ASN A 347 5.44 16.13 -8.14
N ASP A 348 6.10 17.04 -8.86
CA ASP A 348 6.54 18.32 -8.28
C ASP A 348 7.07 19.29 -9.34
N ARG A 349 6.60 20.54 -9.32
CA ARG A 349 6.98 21.63 -10.24
C ARG A 349 8.25 22.39 -9.81
N GLU A 350 8.80 22.15 -8.61
CA GLU A 350 10.00 22.83 -8.12
C GLU A 350 11.29 22.23 -8.75
N PRO A 351 12.03 22.97 -9.61
CA PRO A 351 13.22 22.42 -10.27
C PRO A 351 14.35 21.98 -9.31
N ARG A 352 14.42 22.55 -8.10
CA ARG A 352 15.40 22.16 -7.07
C ARG A 352 15.24 20.70 -6.62
N HIS A 353 14.04 20.14 -6.67
CA HIS A 353 13.76 18.78 -6.16
C HIS A 353 13.38 17.82 -7.30
N SER A 354 12.72 18.31 -8.35
CA SER A 354 12.34 17.53 -9.53
C SER A 354 13.33 17.56 -10.70
N LEU A 355 14.48 18.23 -10.58
CA LEU A 355 15.51 18.29 -11.63
C LEU A 355 14.90 18.79 -12.97
N GLY A 356 15.11 18.05 -14.06
CA GLY A 356 14.50 18.34 -15.37
C GLY A 356 13.06 17.84 -15.54
N TYR A 357 12.44 17.24 -14.52
CA TYR A 357 11.08 16.70 -14.59
C TYR A 357 9.99 17.69 -14.16
N SER A 358 10.35 18.83 -13.56
CA SER A 358 9.41 19.88 -13.11
C SER A 358 8.48 20.41 -14.20
N GLN A 359 8.90 20.36 -15.47
CA GLN A 359 8.10 20.73 -16.63
C GLN A 359 6.86 19.83 -16.87
N PHE A 360 6.76 18.67 -16.20
CA PHE A 360 5.67 17.71 -16.35
C PHE A 360 4.61 17.80 -15.25
N GLY A 361 4.76 18.71 -14.28
CA GLY A 361 3.76 18.90 -13.22
C GLY A 361 3.88 17.93 -12.04
N ARG A 362 2.76 17.77 -11.32
CA ARG A 362 2.61 17.04 -10.05
C ARG A 362 1.43 16.06 -10.03
N ASP A 363 0.71 15.97 -11.14
CA ASP A 363 -0.62 15.35 -11.20
C ASP A 363 -0.59 13.90 -11.68
N GLY A 364 0.59 13.27 -11.70
CA GLY A 364 0.73 11.87 -12.11
C GLY A 364 0.37 11.60 -13.58
N GLU A 365 0.41 12.65 -14.41
CA GLU A 365 0.11 12.61 -15.84
C GLU A 365 1.31 12.14 -16.68
N THR A 366 1.05 11.68 -17.91
CA THR A 366 2.09 11.11 -18.79
C THR A 366 2.51 12.02 -19.95
N ALA A 367 3.82 12.06 -20.17
CA ALA A 367 4.47 12.61 -21.35
C ALA A 367 5.04 11.52 -22.28
N THR A 368 4.45 10.31 -22.24
CA THR A 368 4.85 9.17 -23.08
C THR A 368 4.56 9.41 -24.56
N ALA A 369 5.38 8.82 -25.42
CA ALA A 369 5.11 8.69 -26.84
C ALA A 369 3.97 7.70 -27.16
N ASP A 370 3.69 6.73 -26.27
CA ASP A 370 2.68 5.69 -26.47
C ASP A 370 1.29 6.33 -26.66
N PRO A 371 0.64 6.14 -27.83
CA PRO A 371 -0.62 6.80 -28.09
C PRO A 371 -1.78 6.15 -27.32
N THR A 372 -1.63 4.97 -26.73
CA THR A 372 -2.71 4.21 -26.05
C THR A 372 -3.03 4.74 -24.65
N ILE A 373 -2.09 5.45 -24.04
CA ILE A 373 -2.22 5.98 -22.67
C ILE A 373 -2.88 7.36 -22.71
N PRO A 374 -3.96 7.62 -21.94
CA PRO A 374 -4.53 8.96 -21.82
C PRO A 374 -3.53 9.94 -21.19
N ARG A 375 -3.48 11.18 -21.70
CA ARG A 375 -2.51 12.19 -21.23
C ARG A 375 -2.99 12.93 -19.99
N GLU A 376 -4.25 13.36 -20.02
CA GLU A 376 -4.96 14.08 -18.96
C GLU A 376 -5.52 13.09 -17.92
N GLU A 377 -4.68 12.15 -17.47
CA GLU A 377 -5.04 11.09 -16.53
C GLU A 377 -3.92 10.87 -15.50
N SER A 378 -4.27 10.96 -14.23
CA SER A 378 -3.38 10.66 -13.10
C SER A 378 -3.14 9.15 -12.91
N GLY A 379 -1.97 8.80 -12.35
CA GLY A 379 -1.57 7.43 -12.04
C GLY A 379 -0.59 6.81 -13.04
N HIS A 380 -0.05 7.60 -13.97
CA HIS A 380 0.88 7.19 -15.02
C HIS A 380 2.31 7.73 -14.82
N PRO A 381 3.34 6.98 -15.20
CA PRO A 381 4.71 7.50 -15.23
C PRO A 381 4.87 8.53 -16.37
N ILE A 382 5.81 9.46 -16.21
CA ILE A 382 6.11 10.50 -17.22
C ILE A 382 6.47 9.85 -18.56
N ARG A 383 7.26 8.76 -18.53
CA ARG A 383 7.65 7.96 -19.71
C ARG A 383 7.88 6.50 -19.35
N HIS A 384 7.73 5.62 -20.33
CA HIS A 384 8.11 4.21 -20.26
C HIS A 384 9.64 4.03 -20.45
N ALA A 385 10.43 4.58 -19.52
CA ALA A 385 11.89 4.53 -19.55
C ALA A 385 12.50 4.55 -18.13
N PHE A 386 13.67 3.92 -17.96
CA PHE A 386 14.41 3.92 -16.69
C PHE A 386 15.37 5.10 -16.56
N THR A 387 15.37 5.76 -15.40
CA THR A 387 16.35 6.79 -15.05
C THR A 387 17.48 6.29 -14.15
N ARG A 388 18.64 6.91 -14.28
CA ARG A 388 19.73 6.90 -13.28
C ARG A 388 19.91 8.25 -12.57
N ALA A 389 19.19 9.28 -13.01
CA ALA A 389 19.06 10.58 -12.38
C ALA A 389 17.66 10.64 -11.74
N ILE A 390 17.55 10.01 -10.58
CA ILE A 390 16.31 9.97 -9.79
C ILE A 390 16.14 11.35 -9.15
N PRO A 391 15.01 12.06 -9.36
CA PRO A 391 14.77 13.33 -8.69
C PRO A 391 14.46 13.11 -7.21
N THR A 392 14.76 14.10 -6.37
CA THR A 392 14.50 14.01 -4.93
C THR A 392 13.00 13.91 -4.62
N SER A 393 12.13 14.43 -5.49
CA SER A 393 10.68 14.25 -5.38
C SER A 393 10.26 12.77 -5.31
N GLN A 394 10.83 11.85 -6.12
CA GLN A 394 10.52 10.40 -5.97
C GLN A 394 10.87 9.83 -4.59
N CYS A 395 11.85 10.42 -3.88
CA CYS A 395 12.20 10.01 -2.52
C CYS A 395 11.19 10.53 -1.49
N MET A 396 10.54 11.67 -1.75
CA MET A 396 9.60 12.27 -0.80
C MET A 396 8.31 11.45 -0.65
N ASN A 397 7.89 10.73 -1.69
CA ASN A 397 6.76 9.78 -1.69
C ASN A 397 6.92 8.55 -0.75
N CYS A 398 8.00 8.50 0.05
CA CYS A 398 8.27 7.52 1.12
C CYS A 398 8.95 8.16 2.37
N HIS A 399 9.20 9.47 2.36
CA HIS A 399 10.04 10.16 3.35
C HIS A 399 9.39 11.46 3.86
N MET A 400 8.05 11.47 3.83
CA MET A 400 7.16 12.54 4.22
C MET A 400 6.21 12.02 5.31
N HIS A 401 6.76 11.81 6.51
CA HIS A 401 6.06 11.12 7.59
C HIS A 401 5.77 12.01 8.80
N GLN A 402 4.60 11.80 9.42
CA GLN A 402 4.15 12.54 10.59
C GLN A 402 5.04 12.34 11.84
N PRO A 403 5.03 13.31 12.76
CA PRO A 403 5.00 14.76 12.55
C PRO A 403 6.45 15.31 12.50
N ASN A 404 7.39 14.55 11.92
CA ASN A 404 8.81 14.70 12.21
C ASN A 404 9.67 14.93 10.96
N MET A 405 10.69 15.77 11.12
CA MET A 405 11.47 16.46 10.08
C MET A 405 12.40 15.59 9.21
N PHE A 406 12.16 14.27 9.05
CA PHE A 406 13.28 13.34 8.81
C PHE A 406 13.94 13.32 7.43
N LEU A 407 13.31 13.85 6.36
CA LEU A 407 14.05 14.30 5.17
C LEU A 407 13.55 15.62 4.54
N ASN A 408 12.26 15.97 4.67
CA ASN A 408 11.70 17.18 4.04
C ASN A 408 12.44 18.48 4.45
N SER A 409 13.04 18.51 5.63
CA SER A 409 13.83 19.66 6.12
C SER A 409 15.12 19.91 5.33
N TYR A 410 15.68 18.91 4.63
CA TYR A 410 16.81 19.14 3.72
C TYR A 410 16.41 19.90 2.45
N LEU A 411 15.11 19.95 2.15
CA LEU A 411 14.51 20.74 1.06
C LEU A 411 14.02 22.12 1.56
N GLY A 412 14.13 22.38 2.87
CA GLY A 412 13.72 23.62 3.53
C GLY A 412 12.29 23.61 4.10
N TYR A 413 11.55 22.51 3.98
CA TYR A 413 10.17 22.40 4.46
C TYR A 413 10.06 21.70 5.82
N THR A 414 9.09 22.13 6.62
CA THR A 414 8.69 21.48 7.89
C THR A 414 7.20 21.14 7.86
N MET A 415 6.72 20.43 8.88
CA MET A 415 5.28 20.37 9.14
C MET A 415 4.73 21.80 9.34
N TRP A 416 3.57 22.10 8.77
CA TRP A 416 2.83 23.33 9.05
C TRP A 416 2.21 23.27 10.45
N ASP A 417 2.08 24.43 11.10
CA ASP A 417 1.60 24.54 12.50
C ASP A 417 0.06 24.65 12.62
N TYR A 418 -0.65 24.70 11.49
CA TYR A 418 -2.09 24.97 11.35
C TYR A 418 -2.55 26.40 11.71
N GLU A 419 -1.62 27.31 12.07
CA GLU A 419 -1.88 28.67 12.56
C GLU A 419 -1.32 29.76 11.63
N ALA A 420 -0.11 29.59 11.09
CA ALA A 420 0.52 30.51 10.14
C ALA A 420 -0.27 30.57 8.81
N ASP A 421 -0.55 31.77 8.31
CA ASP A 421 -1.42 32.03 7.13
C ASP A 421 -2.81 31.33 7.16
N ALA A 422 -3.28 30.89 8.33
CA ALA A 422 -4.52 30.13 8.54
C ALA A 422 -5.78 30.66 7.80
N PRO A 423 -6.02 31.99 7.64
CA PRO A 423 -7.17 32.49 6.88
C PRO A 423 -7.25 32.05 5.39
N THR A 424 -6.17 31.50 4.82
CA THR A 424 -6.18 30.92 3.46
C THR A 424 -6.43 29.40 3.46
N MET A 425 -5.92 28.71 4.49
CA MET A 425 -5.98 27.26 4.63
C MET A 425 -7.27 26.75 5.26
N TRP A 426 -7.97 27.61 6.00
CA TRP A 426 -9.25 27.32 6.64
C TRP A 426 -10.41 28.05 5.93
N PRO A 427 -11.64 27.51 5.96
CA PRO A 427 -12.81 28.19 5.42
C PRO A 427 -13.27 29.33 6.35
N GLU A 428 -13.72 30.46 5.80
CA GLU A 428 -14.25 31.62 6.56
C GLU A 428 -15.37 31.25 7.56
N ARG A 429 -16.07 30.14 7.30
CA ARG A 429 -17.11 29.59 8.16
C ARG A 429 -16.80 28.15 8.49
N GLN A 430 -16.84 27.83 9.78
CA GLN A 430 -16.62 26.49 10.33
C GLN A 430 -17.46 25.43 9.58
N ARG A 431 -16.78 24.48 8.92
CA ARG A 431 -17.41 23.27 8.37
C ARG A 431 -17.83 22.33 9.50
N TYR A 432 -18.99 21.70 9.36
CA TYR A 432 -19.53 20.68 10.26
C TYR A 432 -19.85 19.40 9.45
N PRO A 433 -18.81 18.69 8.95
CA PRO A 433 -19.00 17.53 8.09
C PRO A 433 -19.70 16.38 8.84
N THR A 434 -20.49 15.62 8.10
CA THR A 434 -21.10 14.35 8.52
C THR A 434 -20.06 13.26 8.77
N ALA A 435 -20.47 12.16 9.39
CA ALA A 435 -19.58 11.01 9.60
C ALA A 435 -19.09 10.38 8.28
N GLU A 436 -19.86 10.50 7.20
CA GLU A 436 -19.53 10.00 5.86
C GLU A 436 -18.50 10.89 5.17
N GLU A 437 -18.68 12.22 5.18
CA GLU A 437 -17.69 13.19 4.68
C GLU A 437 -16.37 13.10 5.48
N ILE A 438 -16.45 12.95 6.81
CA ILE A 438 -15.28 12.70 7.66
C ILE A 438 -14.58 11.41 7.23
N ARG A 439 -15.33 10.31 6.99
CA ARG A 439 -14.75 9.03 6.60
C ARG A 439 -14.05 9.13 5.24
N ALA A 440 -14.69 9.75 4.25
CA ALA A 440 -14.17 9.91 2.90
C ALA A 440 -12.86 10.72 2.84
N VAL A 441 -12.74 11.78 3.65
CA VAL A 441 -11.47 12.52 3.79
C VAL A 441 -10.43 11.69 4.54
N LEU A 442 -10.80 11.04 5.66
CA LEU A 442 -9.88 10.21 6.45
C LEU A 442 -9.39 8.93 5.75
N ASP A 443 -10.02 8.52 4.64
CA ASP A 443 -9.57 7.42 3.75
C ASP A 443 -8.51 7.84 2.71
N ARG A 444 -8.12 9.11 2.70
CA ARG A 444 -7.09 9.71 1.81
C ARG A 444 -6.08 10.57 2.58
N ASN A 445 -6.53 11.12 3.71
CA ASN A 445 -5.77 12.00 4.58
C ASN A 445 -6.18 11.73 6.05
N PRO A 446 -5.42 10.92 6.82
CA PRO A 446 -5.77 10.52 8.18
C PRO A 446 -5.69 11.64 9.24
N GLU A 447 -5.47 12.90 8.84
CA GLU A 447 -5.34 14.07 9.69
C GLU A 447 -6.70 14.50 10.29
N GLY A 448 -6.73 14.81 11.59
CA GLY A 448 -7.96 15.07 12.34
C GLY A 448 -8.64 16.41 12.03
N ALA A 449 -7.90 17.40 11.52
CA ALA A 449 -8.40 18.67 11.05
C ALA A 449 -8.75 18.68 9.55
N ALA A 450 -8.19 17.78 8.73
CA ALA A 450 -8.43 17.72 7.28
C ALA A 450 -9.91 17.76 6.86
N PRO A 451 -10.87 17.05 7.51
CA PRO A 451 -12.29 17.16 7.18
C PRO A 451 -12.90 18.56 7.38
N ARG A 452 -12.18 19.50 8.01
CA ARG A 452 -12.61 20.86 8.37
C ARG A 452 -11.79 21.95 7.67
N GLY A 453 -10.54 21.66 7.31
CA GLY A 453 -9.68 22.53 6.52
C GLY A 453 -10.11 22.62 5.06
N ASN A 454 -9.48 23.51 4.29
CA ASN A 454 -9.69 23.56 2.84
C ASN A 454 -9.05 22.35 2.13
N TRP A 455 -7.98 21.79 2.70
CA TRP A 455 -7.26 20.60 2.20
C TRP A 455 -8.00 19.25 2.32
N ALA A 456 -9.27 19.26 2.74
CA ALA A 456 -10.21 18.18 2.41
C ALA A 456 -10.29 17.97 0.88
N ASP A 457 -10.27 19.08 0.14
CA ASP A 457 -10.40 19.17 -1.31
C ASP A 457 -9.06 18.92 -2.01
N LEU A 458 -9.09 18.07 -3.04
CA LEU A 458 -7.93 17.76 -3.89
C LEU A 458 -7.54 18.94 -4.78
N ASP A 459 -8.51 19.73 -5.26
CA ASP A 459 -8.25 20.89 -6.11
C ASP A 459 -7.64 22.03 -5.29
N PHE A 460 -7.97 22.13 -3.99
CA PHE A 460 -7.28 23.03 -3.06
C PHE A 460 -5.85 22.55 -2.75
N LEU A 461 -5.65 21.26 -2.46
CA LEU A 461 -4.31 20.71 -2.25
C LEU A 461 -3.43 20.97 -3.48
N ARG A 462 -3.93 20.65 -4.68
CA ARG A 462 -3.28 21.03 -5.94
C ARG A 462 -2.96 22.53 -5.94
N ALA A 463 -3.92 23.42 -5.73
CA ALA A 463 -3.66 24.87 -5.78
C ALA A 463 -2.76 25.43 -4.65
N VAL A 464 -2.40 24.68 -3.59
CA VAL A 464 -1.82 25.27 -2.37
C VAL A 464 -0.46 25.94 -2.59
N ASN A 465 0.42 25.37 -3.41
CA ASN A 465 1.72 25.97 -3.75
C ASN A 465 1.56 27.28 -4.55
N ASP A 466 0.50 27.38 -5.35
CA ASP A 466 0.20 28.57 -6.16
C ASP A 466 -0.27 29.76 -5.30
N LEU A 467 -0.63 29.52 -4.02
CA LEU A 467 -0.92 30.57 -3.03
C LEU A 467 0.33 31.29 -2.55
N ASN A 468 1.52 30.66 -2.60
CA ASN A 468 2.76 31.13 -1.97
C ASN A 468 3.12 32.62 -2.22
N PRO A 469 2.88 33.24 -3.39
CA PRO A 469 3.12 34.68 -3.61
C PRO A 469 2.21 35.63 -2.82
N THR A 470 1.18 35.10 -2.13
CA THR A 470 0.20 35.85 -1.35
C THR A 470 0.30 35.62 0.16
N LEU A 471 0.99 34.55 0.56
CA LEU A 471 1.22 34.16 1.95
C LEU A 471 2.32 35.02 2.59
N ARG A 472 2.36 35.07 3.93
CA ARG A 472 3.28 35.94 4.69
C ARG A 472 4.32 35.18 5.48
N ASP A 473 3.90 34.08 6.09
CA ASP A 473 4.60 33.42 7.19
C ASP A 473 5.00 31.98 6.80
N THR A 474 4.23 31.29 5.95
CA THR A 474 4.52 29.90 5.50
C THR A 474 4.50 29.75 3.97
N PRO A 475 5.57 29.23 3.34
CA PRO A 475 5.56 28.72 1.98
C PRO A 475 5.29 27.20 1.94
N PHE A 476 4.25 26.77 1.23
CA PHE A 476 3.90 25.35 1.07
C PHE A 476 4.67 24.66 -0.07
N ALA A 477 4.90 23.35 0.08
CA ALA A 477 5.47 22.50 -0.95
C ALA A 477 4.49 22.26 -2.12
N ASP A 478 5.00 21.75 -3.23
CA ASP A 478 4.20 21.44 -4.44
C ASP A 478 3.63 20.00 -4.45
N TYR A 479 3.97 19.23 -3.41
CA TYR A 479 3.73 17.81 -3.24
C TYR A 479 3.08 17.53 -1.87
N HIS A 480 2.21 16.52 -1.79
CA HIS A 480 1.41 16.20 -0.59
C HIS A 480 1.49 14.70 -0.27
N GLY A 481 2.50 14.30 0.50
CA GLY A 481 2.82 12.89 0.72
C GLY A 481 1.81 12.24 1.66
N HIS A 482 1.10 11.23 1.17
CA HIS A 482 0.09 10.45 1.91
C HIS A 482 -0.97 11.32 2.63
N GLY A 483 -1.22 12.51 2.05
CA GLY A 483 -2.19 13.50 2.50
C GLY A 483 -1.72 14.53 3.53
N TRP A 484 -0.46 14.51 3.95
CA TRP A 484 0.06 15.37 5.03
C TRP A 484 0.57 16.75 4.57
#